data_AF-A0A958PQJ1-F1
#
_entry.id   AF-A0A958PQJ1-F1
#
_cell.length_a   1.000
_cell.length_b   1.000
_cell.length_c   1.000
_cell.angle_alpha   90.00
_cell.angle_beta   90.00
_cell.angle_gamma   90.00
#
_symmetry.space_group_name_H-M   'P 1'
#
loop_
_entity.id
_entity.type
_entity.pdbx_description
1 polymer ?
#
loop_
_entity_poly.entity_id
_entity_poly.type
_entity_poly.pdbx_seq_one_letter_code
_entity_poly.pdbx_strand_id
1 'polypeptide(L)'
;KFLKGKWNVEGSFVIRSANNFPSDCGLASSASSFAALTLAAKEVVEYLLPNELFSRNDWAQLSRLGSGSSCRSFFAPVVYWKEDLLDVWEWPFGPLLHDTVVVESTKKHVSSSEAHKKIESSLLNMGRAERADARLKKLKETFVDRDWPSAFQIIWSEFWDMHALFETSEPSFGYMTAASLEVLRDIHGHWQEFGDGPWVTMDAGANIHLLYREDQKELYSSWKHRWTSLRAESLGRDL
;
A
#
# COMPACT_ATOMS: atom_id res chain seq x y z
N LYS A 1 20.88 -0.41 16.78
CA LYS A 1 22.19 0.29 16.99
C LYS A 1 22.11 1.74 16.51
N PHE A 2 21.60 1.99 15.30
CA PHE A 2 21.44 3.34 14.74
C PHE A 2 20.76 4.35 15.68
N LEU A 3 19.51 4.10 16.12
CA LEU A 3 18.77 5.03 17.00
C LEU A 3 19.49 5.33 18.32
N LYS A 4 20.05 4.30 18.97
CA LYS A 4 20.81 4.45 20.21
C LYS A 4 22.06 5.32 20.03
N GLY A 5 22.78 5.13 18.93
CA GLY A 5 23.93 5.98 18.60
C GLY A 5 23.52 7.42 18.26
N LYS A 6 22.40 7.60 17.55
CA LYS A 6 21.90 8.93 17.15
C LYS A 6 21.61 9.84 18.35
N TRP A 7 21.07 9.29 19.44
CA TRP A 7 20.69 10.07 20.64
C TRP A 7 21.50 9.73 21.88
N ASN A 8 22.63 9.02 21.71
CA ASN A 8 23.49 8.60 22.80
C ASN A 8 22.74 7.90 23.96
N VAL A 9 21.78 7.04 23.61
CA VAL A 9 20.96 6.30 24.59
C VAL A 9 21.59 4.94 24.88
N GLU A 10 21.87 4.67 26.16
CA GLU A 10 22.43 3.41 26.63
C GLU A 10 21.36 2.36 26.99
N GLY A 11 21.79 1.11 27.13
CA GLY A 11 20.92 0.00 27.54
C GLY A 11 20.27 -0.80 26.41
N SER A 12 19.39 -1.73 26.82
CA SER A 12 18.66 -2.64 25.94
C SER A 12 17.16 -2.42 26.10
N PHE A 13 16.46 -2.40 24.97
CA PHE A 13 15.02 -2.23 24.92
C PHE A 13 14.36 -3.55 24.52
N VAL A 14 13.27 -3.89 25.20
CA VAL A 14 12.38 -4.99 24.79
C VAL A 14 11.25 -4.38 23.99
N ILE A 15 11.17 -4.70 22.71
CA ILE A 15 10.10 -4.23 21.82
C ILE A 15 9.07 -5.35 21.70
N ARG A 16 7.81 -5.01 21.95
CA ARG A 16 6.66 -5.89 21.69
C ARG A 16 5.72 -5.17 20.74
N SER A 17 5.33 -5.84 19.67
CA SER A 17 4.44 -5.28 18.66
C SER A 17 3.38 -6.31 18.30
N ALA A 18 2.21 -5.84 17.93
CA ALA A 18 1.10 -6.63 17.42
C ALA A 18 0.41 -5.84 16.30
N ASN A 19 -0.27 -6.56 15.41
CA ASN A 19 -1.17 -5.98 14.43
C ASN A 19 -2.54 -6.66 14.58
N ASN A 20 -3.59 -5.99 14.09
CA ASN A 20 -4.98 -6.46 14.17
C ASN A 20 -5.50 -6.96 12.81
N PHE A 21 -4.61 -7.19 11.84
CA PHE A 21 -4.93 -7.76 10.54
C PHE A 21 -4.29 -9.15 10.40
N PRO A 22 -4.87 -10.08 9.63
CA PRO A 22 -4.30 -11.41 9.47
C PRO A 22 -2.86 -11.34 8.92
N SER A 23 -1.94 -12.10 9.52
CA SER A 23 -0.53 -12.16 9.10
C SER A 23 -0.41 -12.64 7.65
N ASP A 24 0.59 -12.13 6.94
CA ASP A 24 0.95 -12.51 5.55
C ASP A 24 -0.12 -12.27 4.47
N CYS A 25 -1.20 -11.56 4.76
CA CYS A 25 -2.25 -11.21 3.79
C CYS A 25 -1.89 -10.01 2.90
N GLY A 26 -0.62 -9.80 2.54
CA GLY A 26 -0.22 -8.74 1.58
C GLY A 26 -0.47 -7.28 2.02
N LEU A 27 -1.13 -7.05 3.15
CA LEU A 27 -1.27 -5.73 3.77
C LEU A 27 0.12 -5.24 4.19
N ALA A 28 0.50 -4.01 3.81
CA ALA A 28 1.82 -3.39 4.02
C ALA A 28 2.30 -3.36 5.49
N SER A 29 2.64 -4.53 6.04
CA SER A 29 2.89 -4.76 7.47
C SER A 29 4.18 -4.12 7.95
N SER A 30 5.18 -3.98 7.06
CA SER A 30 6.44 -3.31 7.40
C SER A 30 6.23 -1.81 7.62
N ALA A 31 5.44 -1.15 6.78
CA ALA A 31 5.24 0.29 6.85
C ALA A 31 4.61 0.70 8.20
N SER A 32 3.49 0.06 8.56
CA SER A 32 2.82 0.31 9.83
C SER A 32 3.68 -0.09 11.03
N SER A 33 4.41 -1.20 10.95
CA SER A 33 5.30 -1.64 12.03
C SER A 33 6.44 -0.66 12.30
N PHE A 34 7.10 -0.16 11.25
CA PHE A 34 8.20 0.81 11.41
C PHE A 34 7.69 2.19 11.82
N ALA A 35 6.51 2.60 11.39
CA ALA A 35 5.87 3.80 11.90
C ALA A 35 5.56 3.69 13.40
N ALA A 36 4.91 2.59 13.83
CA ALA A 36 4.60 2.34 15.23
C ALA A 36 5.87 2.25 16.10
N LEU A 37 6.90 1.54 15.63
CA LEU A 37 8.19 1.47 16.32
C LEU A 37 8.84 2.85 16.48
N THR A 38 8.76 3.69 15.45
CA THR A 38 9.35 5.04 15.49
C THR A 38 8.58 5.94 16.44
N LEU A 39 7.25 5.82 16.52
CA LEU A 39 6.44 6.52 17.51
C LEU A 39 6.72 6.04 18.94
N ALA A 40 6.90 4.73 19.17
CA ALA A 40 7.32 4.23 20.47
C ALA A 40 8.74 4.73 20.86
N ALA A 41 9.66 4.79 19.90
CA ALA A 41 10.99 5.35 20.13
C ALA A 41 10.96 6.86 20.39
N LYS A 42 10.05 7.59 19.73
CA LYS A 42 9.81 9.01 19.96
C LYS A 42 9.49 9.29 21.43
N GLU A 43 8.57 8.55 22.03
CA GLU A 43 8.19 8.75 23.45
C GLU A 43 9.40 8.59 24.39
N VAL A 44 10.28 7.62 24.13
CA VAL A 44 11.51 7.41 24.90
C VAL A 44 12.48 8.58 24.71
N VAL A 45 12.65 9.05 23.48
CA VAL A 45 13.56 10.17 23.17
C VAL A 45 13.06 11.48 23.79
N GLU A 46 11.77 11.78 23.68
CA GLU A 46 11.17 12.97 24.29
C GLU A 46 11.29 12.94 25.82
N TYR A 47 11.23 11.75 26.44
CA TYR A 47 11.48 11.58 27.87
C TYR A 47 12.95 11.81 28.26
N LEU A 48 13.89 11.26 27.49
CA LEU A 48 15.33 11.34 27.81
C LEU A 48 15.95 12.69 27.42
N LEU A 49 15.44 13.34 26.37
CA LEU A 49 15.95 14.57 25.79
C LEU A 49 14.83 15.64 25.71
N PRO A 50 14.30 16.11 26.85
CA PRO A 50 13.11 16.98 26.88
C PRO A 50 13.31 18.37 26.27
N ASN A 51 14.57 18.76 26.01
CA ASN A 51 14.92 20.04 25.39
C ASN A 51 15.12 19.94 23.87
N GLU A 52 15.13 18.72 23.31
CA GLU A 52 15.25 18.51 21.86
C GLU A 52 13.86 18.52 21.23
N LEU A 53 13.70 19.32 20.17
CA LEU A 53 12.43 19.44 19.45
C LEU A 53 12.56 18.80 18.07
N PHE A 54 11.79 17.73 17.86
CA PHE A 54 11.71 17.04 16.58
C PHE A 54 10.32 17.27 15.98
N SER A 55 10.29 17.73 14.73
CA SER A 55 9.05 17.86 13.98
C SER A 55 8.48 16.48 13.62
N ARG A 56 7.20 16.43 13.26
CA ARG A 56 6.59 15.21 12.72
C ARG A 56 7.33 14.70 11.48
N ASN A 57 7.87 15.60 10.66
CA ASN A 57 8.65 15.24 9.48
C ASN A 57 9.96 14.56 9.87
N ASP A 58 10.64 15.00 10.91
CA ASP A 58 11.89 14.35 11.39
C ASP A 58 11.64 12.89 11.79
N TRP A 59 10.52 12.62 12.46
CA TRP A 59 10.09 11.27 12.81
C TRP A 59 9.70 10.44 11.58
N ALA A 60 9.01 11.04 10.61
CA ALA A 60 8.66 10.35 9.36
C ALA A 60 9.91 9.96 8.56
N GLN A 61 10.87 10.88 8.41
CA GLN A 61 12.15 10.61 7.74
C GLN A 61 12.98 9.58 8.48
N LEU A 62 12.94 9.58 9.82
CA LEU A 62 13.57 8.53 10.60
C LEU A 62 12.93 7.16 10.35
N SER A 63 11.60 7.09 10.31
CA SER A 63 10.87 5.86 10.06
C SER A 63 11.21 5.26 8.69
N ARG A 64 11.36 6.13 7.67
CA ARG A 64 11.75 5.77 6.30
C ARG A 64 13.01 4.92 6.23
N LEU A 65 13.97 5.15 7.13
CA LEU A 65 15.23 4.38 7.18
C LEU A 65 15.01 2.90 7.53
N GLY A 66 13.92 2.59 8.23
CA GLY A 66 13.53 1.21 8.52
C GLY A 66 12.70 0.58 7.40
N SER A 67 11.73 1.32 6.87
CA SER A 67 10.94 0.91 5.70
C SER A 67 10.55 2.15 4.91
N GLY A 68 10.95 2.26 3.65
CA GLY A 68 10.75 3.48 2.85
C GLY A 68 9.32 4.04 2.91
N SER A 69 8.32 3.17 2.74
CA SER A 69 6.89 3.53 2.77
C SER A 69 6.34 3.96 4.14
N SER A 70 7.03 3.69 5.26
CA SER A 70 6.50 3.97 6.60
C SER A 70 6.41 5.47 6.91
N CYS A 71 7.18 6.32 6.23
CA CYS A 71 7.09 7.76 6.38
C CYS A 71 5.70 8.31 6.04
N ARG A 72 4.99 7.67 5.09
CA ARG A 72 3.64 8.06 4.70
C ARG A 72 2.61 7.81 5.80
N SER A 73 2.87 6.88 6.71
CA SER A 73 1.95 6.54 7.81
C SER A 73 1.90 7.58 8.93
N PHE A 74 2.67 8.67 8.86
CA PHE A 74 2.67 9.76 9.83
C PHE A 74 1.67 10.87 9.49
N PHE A 75 1.13 10.87 8.27
CA PHE A 75 0.29 11.93 7.75
C PHE A 75 -0.97 11.35 7.10
N ALA A 76 -1.95 12.22 6.90
CA ALA A 76 -3.27 11.91 6.34
C ALA A 76 -3.83 13.23 5.75
N PRO A 77 -4.80 13.19 4.81
CA PRO A 77 -5.52 12.02 4.31
C PRO A 77 -4.82 11.29 3.16
N VAL A 78 -4.19 12.02 2.24
CA VAL A 78 -3.39 11.45 1.15
C VAL A 78 -1.98 11.98 1.25
N VAL A 79 -1.00 11.07 1.26
CA VAL A 79 0.41 11.43 1.48
C VAL A 79 1.21 11.10 0.24
N TYR A 80 1.81 12.12 -0.33
CA TYR A 80 2.77 12.01 -1.41
C TYR A 80 4.19 11.95 -0.81
N TRP A 81 5.00 11.05 -1.36
CA TRP A 81 6.40 10.90 -1.00
C TRP A 81 7.25 10.85 -2.26
N LYS A 82 8.22 11.75 -2.35
CA LYS A 82 9.29 11.71 -3.36
C LYS A 82 10.60 12.12 -2.73
N GLU A 83 11.56 11.20 -2.75
CA GLU A 83 12.88 11.40 -2.13
C GLU A 83 12.73 11.86 -0.67
N ASP A 84 13.13 13.08 -0.33
CA ASP A 84 13.02 13.63 1.02
C ASP A 84 11.75 14.48 1.23
N LEU A 85 11.00 14.74 0.15
CA LEU A 85 9.74 15.48 0.19
C LEU A 85 8.59 14.58 0.65
N LEU A 86 7.88 15.05 1.67
CA LEU A 86 6.56 14.55 2.06
C LEU A 86 5.56 15.69 1.93
N ASP A 87 4.48 15.44 1.22
CA ASP A 87 3.41 16.41 1.00
C ASP A 87 2.07 15.76 1.33
N VAL A 88 1.12 16.56 1.80
CA VAL A 88 -0.22 16.11 2.17
C VAL A 88 -1.21 16.76 1.24
N TRP A 89 -1.94 15.94 0.49
CA TRP A 89 -2.92 16.43 -0.46
C TRP A 89 -4.32 16.43 0.14
N GLU A 90 -5.12 17.39 -0.33
CA GLU A 90 -6.54 17.41 -0.03
C GLU A 90 -7.23 16.17 -0.59
N TRP A 91 -8.25 15.72 0.12
CA TRP A 91 -8.99 14.51 -0.21
C TRP A 91 -10.47 14.84 -0.45
N PRO A 92 -10.95 14.79 -1.70
CA PRO A 92 -12.25 15.36 -2.07
C PRO A 92 -13.41 14.36 -1.97
N PHE A 93 -13.13 13.05 -1.81
CA PHE A 93 -14.14 11.99 -1.92
C PHE A 93 -14.78 11.58 -0.58
N GLY A 94 -14.39 12.24 0.52
CA GLY A 94 -14.87 11.88 1.86
C GLY A 94 -14.38 10.50 2.32
N PRO A 95 -14.88 9.95 3.44
CA PRO A 95 -14.48 8.64 3.91
C PRO A 95 -14.71 7.55 2.85
N LEU A 96 -13.72 6.68 2.66
CA LEU A 96 -13.85 5.52 1.79
C LEU A 96 -14.11 4.25 2.59
N LEU A 97 -14.92 3.35 2.04
CA LEU A 97 -15.02 1.98 2.51
C LEU A 97 -13.89 1.19 1.83
N HIS A 98 -13.09 0.48 2.63
CA HIS A 98 -11.99 -0.36 2.14
C HIS A 98 -12.35 -1.83 2.32
N ASP A 99 -12.08 -2.64 1.29
CA ASP A 99 -12.06 -4.09 1.39
C ASP A 99 -10.75 -4.67 0.85
N THR A 100 -10.36 -5.83 1.37
CA THR A 100 -9.23 -6.61 0.86
C THR A 100 -9.71 -7.99 0.49
N VAL A 101 -9.73 -8.27 -0.81
CA VAL A 101 -9.99 -9.60 -1.34
C VAL A 101 -8.73 -10.43 -1.12
N VAL A 102 -8.79 -11.31 -0.13
CA VAL A 102 -7.72 -12.25 0.19
C VAL A 102 -7.89 -13.50 -0.67
N VAL A 103 -7.17 -13.56 -1.79
CA VAL A 103 -7.21 -14.70 -2.73
C VAL A 103 -6.23 -15.79 -2.35
N GLU A 104 -5.12 -15.42 -1.69
CA GLU A 104 -4.13 -16.37 -1.21
C GLU A 104 -3.59 -15.91 0.15
N SER A 105 -3.44 -16.88 1.07
CA SER A 105 -2.87 -16.65 2.41
C SER A 105 -1.50 -17.29 2.59
N THR A 106 -0.91 -17.84 1.52
CA THR A 106 0.43 -18.41 1.56
C THR A 106 1.47 -17.28 1.56
N LYS A 107 2.63 -17.59 2.13
CA LYS A 107 3.71 -16.60 2.26
C LYS A 107 4.26 -16.28 0.88
N LYS A 108 4.36 -14.99 0.56
CA LYS A 108 4.98 -14.51 -0.69
C LYS A 108 6.36 -15.14 -0.91
N HIS A 109 6.59 -15.66 -2.11
CA HIS A 109 7.87 -16.27 -2.49
C HIS A 109 9.00 -15.22 -2.59
N VAL A 110 8.70 -14.03 -3.11
CA VAL A 110 9.65 -12.91 -3.25
C VAL A 110 9.22 -11.77 -2.33
N SER A 111 10.13 -11.32 -1.46
CA SER A 111 9.84 -10.19 -0.55
C SER A 111 9.78 -8.86 -1.32
N SER A 112 9.11 -7.83 -0.78
CA SER A 112 9.01 -6.53 -1.46
C SER A 112 10.38 -5.87 -1.65
N SER A 113 11.28 -6.02 -0.65
CA SER A 113 12.66 -5.52 -0.75
C SER A 113 13.48 -6.26 -1.81
N GLU A 114 13.20 -7.54 -2.01
CA GLU A 114 13.83 -8.33 -3.07
C GLU A 114 13.24 -7.99 -4.44
N ALA A 115 11.91 -7.82 -4.52
CA ALA A 115 11.23 -7.39 -5.73
C ALA A 115 11.78 -6.07 -6.26
N HIS A 116 11.98 -5.06 -5.40
CA HIS A 116 12.58 -3.79 -5.80
C HIS A 116 13.96 -3.93 -6.45
N LYS A 117 14.77 -4.90 -6.03
CA LYS A 117 16.08 -5.17 -6.65
C LYS A 117 15.94 -5.91 -7.97
N LYS A 118 15.03 -6.90 -8.03
CA LYS A 118 14.81 -7.71 -9.23
C LYS A 118 14.27 -6.87 -10.39
N ILE A 119 13.33 -5.97 -10.13
CA ILE A 119 12.71 -5.15 -11.20
C ILE A 119 13.71 -4.26 -11.94
N GLU A 120 14.90 -4.00 -11.39
CA GLU A 120 15.95 -3.23 -12.09
C GLU A 120 16.37 -3.88 -13.41
N SER A 121 16.28 -5.21 -13.50
CA SER A 121 16.58 -5.98 -14.71
C SER A 121 15.50 -5.92 -15.79
N SER A 122 14.29 -5.46 -15.45
CA SER A 122 13.17 -5.39 -16.39
C SER A 122 13.39 -4.30 -17.44
N LEU A 123 13.21 -4.62 -18.72
CA LEU A 123 13.24 -3.61 -19.79
C LEU A 123 12.16 -2.53 -19.61
N LEU A 124 11.03 -2.87 -18.98
CA LEU A 124 9.96 -1.92 -18.66
C LEU A 124 10.36 -0.95 -17.54
N ASN A 125 11.45 -1.21 -16.81
CA ASN A 125 11.96 -0.28 -15.80
C ASN A 125 12.53 0.99 -16.45
N MET A 126 12.95 0.93 -17.72
CA MET A 126 13.30 2.13 -18.49
C MET A 126 12.09 3.06 -18.58
N GLY A 127 12.27 4.32 -18.18
CA GLY A 127 11.20 5.32 -18.19
C GLY A 127 10.14 5.13 -17.09
N ARG A 128 10.31 4.18 -16.16
CA ARG A 128 9.29 3.86 -15.14
C ARG A 128 9.02 5.04 -14.21
N ALA A 129 10.08 5.74 -13.77
CA ALA A 129 9.96 6.90 -12.89
C ALA A 129 9.19 8.04 -13.56
N GLU A 130 9.48 8.31 -14.84
CA GLU A 130 8.83 9.34 -15.65
C GLU A 130 7.36 9.00 -15.89
N ARG A 131 7.03 7.73 -16.17
CA ARG A 131 5.64 7.26 -16.27
C ARG A 131 4.90 7.42 -14.94
N ALA A 132 5.54 7.08 -13.82
CA ALA A 132 4.97 7.22 -12.49
C ALA A 132 4.64 8.70 -12.18
N ASP A 133 5.62 9.60 -12.40
CA ASP A 133 5.47 11.03 -12.18
C ASP A 133 4.35 11.62 -13.06
N ALA A 134 4.28 11.21 -14.33
CA ALA A 134 3.24 11.67 -15.26
C ALA A 134 1.84 11.20 -14.84
N ARG A 135 1.69 9.93 -14.43
CA ARG A 135 0.41 9.40 -13.93
C ARG A 135 0.02 10.03 -12.61
N LEU A 136 0.98 10.26 -11.72
CA LEU A 136 0.75 10.92 -10.43
C LEU A 136 0.23 12.34 -10.61
N LYS A 137 0.81 13.11 -11.53
CA LYS A 137 0.33 14.46 -11.86
C LYS A 137 -1.14 14.43 -12.32
N LYS A 138 -1.47 13.52 -13.24
CA LYS A 138 -2.84 13.33 -13.72
C LYS A 138 -3.78 12.89 -12.60
N LEU A 139 -3.33 11.98 -11.72
CA LEU A 139 -4.14 11.51 -10.58
C LEU A 139 -4.47 12.69 -9.66
N LYS A 140 -3.51 13.58 -9.39
CA LYS A 140 -3.75 14.79 -8.60
C LYS A 140 -4.80 15.70 -9.25
N GLU A 141 -4.79 15.85 -10.57
CA GLU A 141 -5.80 16.62 -11.31
C GLU A 141 -7.20 16.03 -11.13
N THR A 142 -7.34 14.69 -11.15
CA THR A 142 -8.65 14.03 -10.89
C THR A 142 -9.23 14.30 -9.51
N PHE A 143 -8.39 14.64 -8.51
CA PHE A 143 -8.87 14.99 -7.18
C PHE A 143 -9.47 16.40 -7.16
N VAL A 144 -8.94 17.33 -7.95
CA VAL A 144 -9.49 18.68 -8.07
C VAL A 144 -10.89 18.62 -8.71
N ASP A 145 -11.01 17.87 -9.80
CA ASP A 145 -12.25 17.76 -10.58
C ASP A 145 -13.24 16.73 -10.01
N ARG A 146 -12.83 15.99 -8.98
CA ARG A 146 -13.58 14.86 -8.39
C ARG A 146 -13.93 13.78 -9.42
N ASP A 147 -13.06 13.58 -10.42
CA ASP A 147 -13.25 12.65 -11.52
C ASP A 147 -12.87 11.22 -11.10
N TRP A 148 -13.83 10.54 -10.46
CA TRP A 148 -13.66 9.19 -9.97
C TRP A 148 -13.35 8.15 -11.08
N PRO A 149 -14.03 8.16 -12.25
CA PRO A 149 -13.68 7.25 -13.35
C PRO A 149 -12.28 7.47 -13.91
N SER A 150 -11.83 8.70 -14.13
CA SER A 150 -10.47 8.94 -14.63
C SER A 150 -9.40 8.52 -13.62
N ALA A 151 -9.66 8.75 -12.32
CA ALA A 151 -8.78 8.28 -11.26
C ALA A 151 -8.66 6.75 -11.26
N PHE A 152 -9.77 6.03 -11.45
CA PHE A 152 -9.75 4.57 -11.60
C PHE A 152 -8.82 4.14 -12.74
N GLN A 153 -8.95 4.72 -13.93
CA GLN A 153 -8.13 4.34 -15.09
C GLN A 153 -6.64 4.53 -14.83
N ILE A 154 -6.27 5.60 -14.12
CA ILE A 154 -4.88 5.88 -13.74
C ILE A 154 -4.36 4.86 -12.71
N ILE A 155 -5.13 4.62 -11.65
CA ILE A 155 -4.78 3.66 -10.59
C ILE A 155 -4.66 2.25 -11.17
N TRP A 156 -5.64 1.86 -12.00
CA TRP A 156 -5.65 0.58 -12.72
C TRP A 156 -4.39 0.40 -13.56
N SER A 157 -4.04 1.41 -14.35
CA SER A 157 -2.83 1.39 -15.17
C SER A 157 -1.54 1.34 -14.34
N GLU A 158 -1.47 2.03 -13.21
CA GLU A 158 -0.28 2.05 -12.35
C GLU A 158 0.01 0.68 -11.74
N PHE A 159 -1.00 0.00 -11.17
CA PHE A 159 -0.73 -1.31 -10.57
C PHE A 159 -0.40 -2.35 -11.65
N TRP A 160 -1.03 -2.31 -12.83
CA TRP A 160 -0.66 -3.20 -13.94
C TRP A 160 0.77 -2.97 -14.44
N ASP A 161 1.20 -1.71 -14.59
CA ASP A 161 2.59 -1.38 -14.96
C ASP A 161 3.56 -1.90 -13.89
N MET A 162 3.23 -1.74 -12.60
CA MET A 162 4.02 -2.32 -11.51
C MET A 162 4.12 -3.85 -11.61
N HIS A 163 3.01 -4.55 -11.80
CA HIS A 163 3.02 -6.02 -11.88
C HIS A 163 3.72 -6.54 -13.14
N ALA A 164 3.64 -5.81 -14.25
CA ALA A 164 4.39 -6.14 -15.47
C ALA A 164 5.91 -6.10 -15.21
N LEU A 165 6.41 -5.19 -14.37
CA LEU A 165 7.84 -5.16 -14.00
C LEU A 165 8.30 -6.45 -13.32
N PHE A 166 7.45 -7.08 -12.51
CA PHE A 166 7.79 -8.34 -11.85
C PHE A 166 7.92 -9.46 -12.88
N GLU A 167 6.93 -9.58 -13.78
CA GLU A 167 6.87 -10.63 -14.81
C GLU A 167 7.96 -10.50 -15.86
N THR A 168 8.43 -9.28 -16.15
CA THR A 168 9.49 -9.02 -17.14
C THR A 168 10.87 -8.79 -16.51
N SER A 169 11.04 -9.04 -15.21
CA SER A 169 12.35 -9.05 -14.56
C SER A 169 13.10 -10.36 -14.82
N GLU A 170 14.40 -10.39 -14.55
CA GLU A 170 15.25 -11.57 -14.67
C GLU A 170 15.96 -11.88 -13.32
N PRO A 171 15.69 -13.03 -12.69
CA PRO A 171 14.66 -14.01 -13.05
C PRO A 171 13.25 -13.47 -12.78
N SER A 172 12.31 -13.84 -13.65
CA SER A 172 10.92 -13.40 -13.57
C SER A 172 10.20 -14.00 -12.37
N PHE A 173 9.21 -13.27 -11.87
CA PHE A 173 8.33 -13.72 -10.81
C PHE A 173 7.01 -12.95 -10.89
N GLY A 174 5.97 -13.53 -10.31
CA GLY A 174 4.63 -12.96 -10.27
C GLY A 174 4.04 -12.99 -8.89
N TYR A 175 3.13 -12.04 -8.63
CA TYR A 175 2.27 -12.07 -7.44
C TYR A 175 0.81 -12.37 -7.77
N MET A 176 0.37 -12.15 -9.01
CA MET A 176 -1.00 -12.43 -9.41
C MET A 176 -1.19 -13.94 -9.57
N THR A 177 -2.26 -14.45 -8.98
CA THR A 177 -2.69 -15.84 -9.14
C THR A 177 -3.83 -15.94 -10.14
N ALA A 178 -4.22 -17.17 -10.52
CA ALA A 178 -5.42 -17.38 -11.32
C ALA A 178 -6.67 -16.76 -10.66
N ALA A 179 -6.80 -16.91 -9.33
CA ALA A 179 -7.88 -16.29 -8.57
C ALA A 179 -7.79 -14.76 -8.57
N SER A 180 -6.60 -14.18 -8.41
CA SER A 180 -6.41 -12.72 -8.55
C SER A 180 -6.93 -12.22 -9.91
N LEU A 181 -6.55 -12.91 -10.99
CA LEU A 181 -6.94 -12.54 -12.35
C LEU A 181 -8.44 -12.68 -12.61
N GLU A 182 -9.09 -13.68 -12.04
CA GLU A 182 -10.54 -13.85 -12.13
C GLU A 182 -11.27 -12.67 -11.47
N VAL A 183 -10.90 -12.33 -10.22
CA VAL A 183 -11.46 -11.17 -9.53
C VAL A 183 -11.23 -9.88 -10.32
N LEU A 184 -10.00 -9.66 -10.82
CA LEU A 184 -9.69 -8.47 -11.62
C LEU A 184 -10.53 -8.38 -12.90
N ARG A 185 -10.79 -9.51 -13.57
CA ARG A 185 -11.64 -9.55 -14.78
C ARG A 185 -13.09 -9.19 -14.45
N ASP A 186 -13.63 -9.73 -13.36
CA ASP A 186 -14.99 -9.42 -12.92
C ASP A 186 -15.16 -7.93 -12.59
N ILE A 187 -14.18 -7.35 -11.88
CA ILE A 187 -14.21 -5.93 -11.55
C ILE A 187 -14.09 -5.07 -12.81
N HIS A 188 -13.19 -5.43 -13.72
CA HIS A 188 -13.03 -4.69 -14.97
C HIS A 188 -14.29 -4.79 -15.85
N GLY A 189 -14.94 -5.96 -15.89
CA GLY A 189 -16.22 -6.15 -16.57
C GLY A 189 -17.32 -5.25 -16.00
N HIS A 190 -17.41 -5.14 -14.67
CA HIS A 190 -18.34 -4.20 -14.02
C HIS A 190 -18.07 -2.74 -14.45
N TRP A 191 -16.81 -2.31 -14.46
CA TRP A 191 -16.46 -0.97 -14.92
C TRP A 191 -16.81 -0.73 -16.40
N GLN A 192 -16.65 -1.74 -17.26
CA GLN A 192 -17.03 -1.65 -18.67
C GLN A 192 -18.55 -1.55 -18.87
N GLU A 193 -19.33 -2.24 -18.04
CA GLU A 193 -20.79 -2.26 -18.12
C GLU A 193 -21.41 -0.97 -17.55
N PHE A 194 -20.96 -0.52 -16.39
CA PHE A 194 -21.60 0.56 -15.64
C PHE A 194 -20.89 1.91 -15.75
N GLY A 195 -19.63 1.95 -16.16
CA GLY A 195 -18.81 3.17 -16.18
C GLY A 195 -18.46 3.73 -14.80
N ASP A 196 -18.80 3.01 -13.72
CA ASP A 196 -18.48 3.33 -12.34
C ASP A 196 -18.20 2.03 -11.56
N GLY A 197 -17.55 2.15 -10.40
CA GLY A 197 -17.20 1.04 -9.53
C GLY A 197 -16.16 1.44 -8.48
N PRO A 198 -15.66 0.49 -7.67
CA PRO A 198 -14.58 0.78 -6.73
C PRO A 198 -13.26 1.02 -7.47
N TRP A 199 -12.38 1.85 -6.89
CA TRP A 199 -10.98 1.84 -7.28
C TRP A 199 -10.32 0.53 -6.85
N VAL A 200 -9.39 0.04 -7.68
CA VAL A 200 -8.74 -1.26 -7.51
C VAL A 200 -7.24 -1.08 -7.57
N THR A 201 -6.52 -1.65 -6.61
CA THR A 201 -5.06 -1.72 -6.66
C THR A 201 -4.53 -3.00 -6.02
N MET A 202 -3.28 -3.32 -6.30
CA MET A 202 -2.55 -4.45 -5.73
C MET A 202 -1.13 -3.99 -5.38
N ASP A 203 -0.62 -4.47 -4.24
CA ASP A 203 0.75 -4.28 -3.81
C ASP A 203 1.63 -5.50 -4.25
N ALA A 204 2.81 -5.66 -3.66
CA ALA A 204 3.65 -6.84 -3.83
C ALA A 204 3.06 -8.10 -3.14
N GLY A 205 1.94 -8.60 -3.68
CA GLY A 205 1.19 -9.76 -3.21
C GLY A 205 -0.04 -10.05 -4.07
N ALA A 206 -0.71 -11.18 -3.79
CA ALA A 206 -1.86 -11.63 -4.59
C ALA A 206 -3.18 -10.92 -4.24
N ASN A 207 -3.22 -10.18 -3.13
CA ASN A 207 -4.45 -9.61 -2.59
C ASN A 207 -4.82 -8.31 -3.26
N ILE A 208 -6.14 -8.12 -3.43
CA ILE A 208 -6.71 -7.00 -4.17
C ILE A 208 -7.36 -6.05 -3.18
N HIS A 209 -6.98 -4.77 -3.27
CA HIS A 209 -7.54 -3.71 -2.47
C HIS A 209 -8.63 -3.00 -3.26
N LEU A 210 -9.80 -2.90 -2.65
CA LEU A 210 -10.96 -2.23 -3.21
C LEU A 210 -11.33 -1.02 -2.35
N LEU A 211 -11.49 0.12 -3.01
CA LEU A 211 -11.81 1.39 -2.38
C LEU A 211 -13.13 1.89 -2.95
N TYR A 212 -14.14 1.98 -2.10
CA TYR A 212 -15.49 2.39 -2.47
C TYR A 212 -15.79 3.76 -1.88
N ARG A 213 -16.49 4.58 -2.65
CA ARG A 213 -17.14 5.77 -2.12
C ARG A 213 -18.32 5.37 -1.21
N GLU A 214 -18.73 6.26 -0.31
CA GLU A 214 -19.86 6.00 0.60
C GLU A 214 -21.18 5.73 -0.15
N ASP A 215 -21.40 6.35 -1.32
CA ASP A 215 -22.56 6.10 -2.18
C ASP A 215 -22.56 4.71 -2.85
N GLN A 216 -21.44 3.98 -2.78
CA GLN A 216 -21.28 2.62 -3.31
C GLN A 216 -21.43 1.54 -2.22
N LYS A 217 -22.01 1.88 -1.06
CA LYS A 217 -22.15 0.97 0.10
C LYS A 217 -22.90 -0.33 -0.18
N GLU A 218 -23.92 -0.28 -1.05
CA GLU A 218 -24.66 -1.48 -1.47
C GLU A 218 -23.78 -2.42 -2.29
N LEU A 219 -22.99 -1.86 -3.22
CA LEU A 219 -22.01 -2.61 -4.01
C LEU A 219 -20.92 -3.21 -3.10
N TYR A 220 -20.39 -2.43 -2.16
CA TYR A 220 -19.45 -2.90 -1.14
C TYR A 220 -20.00 -4.11 -0.38
N SER A 221 -21.25 -4.02 0.11
CA SER A 221 -21.87 -5.09 0.88
C SER A 221 -22.06 -6.35 0.04
N SER A 222 -22.54 -6.20 -1.20
CA SER A 222 -22.74 -7.30 -2.15
C SER A 222 -21.43 -8.02 -2.48
N TRP A 223 -20.37 -7.27 -2.81
CA TRP A 223 -19.09 -7.84 -3.21
C TRP A 223 -18.34 -8.46 -2.03
N LYS A 224 -18.42 -7.87 -0.85
CA LYS A 224 -17.83 -8.44 0.35
C LYS A 224 -18.38 -9.85 0.62
N HIS A 225 -19.68 -10.06 0.44
CA HIS A 225 -20.27 -11.40 0.52
C HIS A 225 -19.75 -12.33 -0.58
N ARG A 226 -19.74 -11.88 -1.83
CA ARG A 226 -19.24 -12.66 -2.99
C ARG A 226 -17.82 -13.18 -2.77
N TRP A 227 -16.90 -12.31 -2.37
CA TRP A 227 -15.48 -12.66 -2.25
C TRP A 227 -15.14 -13.41 -0.96
N THR A 228 -15.96 -13.28 0.08
CA THR A 228 -15.84 -14.12 1.29
C THR A 228 -16.12 -15.59 0.98
N SER A 229 -17.09 -15.88 0.11
CA SER A 229 -17.38 -17.26 -0.32
C SER A 229 -16.23 -17.88 -1.10
N LEU A 230 -15.59 -17.12 -2.01
CA LEU A 230 -14.40 -17.58 -2.73
C LEU A 230 -13.20 -17.86 -1.80
N ARG A 231 -13.09 -17.09 -0.71
CA ARG A 231 -12.08 -17.32 0.34
C ARG A 231 -12.35 -18.61 1.13
N ALA A 232 -13.60 -19.00 1.34
CA ALA A 232 -13.96 -20.26 1.99
C ALA A 232 -13.58 -21.46 1.11
N GLU A 233 -13.90 -21.38 -0.19
CA GLU A 233 -13.57 -22.41 -1.17
C GLU A 233 -12.04 -22.57 -1.39
N SER A 234 -11.30 -21.46 -1.51
CA SER A 234 -9.84 -21.50 -1.74
C SER A 234 -9.04 -21.97 -0.52
N LEU A 235 -9.57 -21.76 0.69
CA LEU A 235 -8.93 -22.20 1.94
C LEU A 235 -9.38 -23.61 2.37
N GLY A 236 -10.31 -24.25 1.65
CA GLY A 236 -10.88 -25.54 2.03
C GLY A 236 -11.55 -25.51 3.41
N ARG A 237 -12.10 -24.36 3.80
CA ARG A 237 -12.75 -24.17 5.10
C ARG A 237 -14.17 -23.69 4.85
N ASP A 238 -15.13 -24.55 5.16
CA ASP A 238 -16.51 -24.14 5.42
C ASP A 238 -16.47 -23.14 6.59
N LEU A 239 -16.85 -21.89 6.34
CA LEU A 239 -17.03 -20.85 7.36
C LEU A 239 -18.47 -20.84 7.88
#